data_AF-A0A7Y5IR68-F1
#
_entry.id   AF-A0A7Y5IR68-F1
#
_cell.length_a   1.000
_cell.length_b   1.000
_cell.length_c   1.000
_cell.angle_alpha   90.00
_cell.angle_beta   90.00
_cell.angle_gamma   90.00
#
_symmetry.space_group_name_H-M   'P 1'
#
loop_
_entity.id
_entity.type
_entity.pdbx_description
1 polymer ?
#
loop_
_entity_poly.entity_id
_entity_poly.type
_entity_poly.pdbx_seq_one_letter_code
_entity_poly.pdbx_strand_id
1 'polypeptide(L)'
;MEQFLQRCIDNLKKVKFIRESRFGQFLISVLAELQKVTWPSREEVKNSTIVTIVVMVIMAIYMGGAQAIVEVIYNGIKRFI
;
A
#
# COMPACT_ATOMS: atom_id res chain seq x y z
N MET A 1 -7.04 16.28 -2.67
CA MET A 1 -8.08 15.29 -2.30
C MET A 1 -8.99 15.84 -1.21
N GLU A 2 -8.46 16.50 -0.18
CA GLU A 2 -9.27 17.09 0.90
C GLU A 2 -10.37 18.06 0.41
N GLN A 3 -10.08 18.90 -0.59
CA GLN A 3 -11.10 19.77 -1.19
C GLN A 3 -12.25 19.00 -1.85
N PHE A 4 -11.97 17.82 -2.43
CA PHE A 4 -12.98 16.96 -3.04
C PHE A 4 -13.84 16.28 -1.97
N LEU A 5 -13.23 15.80 -0.89
CA LEU A 5 -13.95 15.20 0.24
C LEU A 5 -14.86 16.22 0.93
N GLN A 6 -14.38 17.45 1.14
CA GLN A 6 -15.21 18.53 1.67
C GLN A 6 -16.43 18.81 0.77
N ARG A 7 -16.20 18.90 -0.54
CA ARG A 7 -17.30 19.05 -1.52
C ARG A 7 -18.27 17.88 -1.50
N CYS A 8 -17.79 16.65 -1.32
CA CYS A 8 -18.65 15.48 -1.22
C CYS A 8 -19.49 15.51 0.07
N ILE A 9 -18.87 15.82 1.21
CA ILE A 9 -19.56 15.94 2.51
C ILE A 9 -20.63 17.04 2.44
N ASP A 10 -20.31 18.19 1.86
CA ASP A 10 -21.26 19.30 1.71
C ASP A 10 -22.43 18.95 0.78
N ASN A 11 -22.17 18.26 -0.34
CA ASN A 11 -23.21 17.78 -1.23
C ASN A 11 -24.07 16.69 -0.58
N LEU A 12 -23.46 15.78 0.20
CA LEU A 12 -24.18 14.74 0.94
C LEU A 12 -25.09 15.35 2.02
N LYS A 13 -24.64 16.38 2.75
CA LYS A 13 -25.44 17.10 3.74
C LYS A 13 -26.65 17.82 3.13
N LYS A 14 -26.56 18.24 1.85
CA LYS A 14 -27.69 18.86 1.12
C LYS A 14 -28.82 17.87 0.81
N VAL A 15 -28.53 16.56 0.76
CA VAL A 15 -29.53 15.53 0.48
C VAL A 15 -30.34 15.26 1.76
N LYS A 16 -31.60 15.74 1.80
CA LYS A 16 -32.51 15.59 2.95
C LYS A 16 -32.66 14.13 3.42
N PHE A 17 -32.66 13.18 2.49
CA PHE A 17 -32.76 11.74 2.76
C PHE A 17 -31.54 11.18 3.53
N ILE A 18 -30.32 11.63 3.20
CA ILE A 18 -29.09 11.20 3.87
C ILE A 18 -29.06 11.71 5.32
N ARG A 19 -29.55 12.93 5.56
CA ARG A 19 -29.61 13.55 6.90
C ARG A 19 -30.58 12.82 7.85
N GLU A 20 -31.71 12.36 7.33
CA GLU A 20 -32.77 11.68 8.09
C GLU A 20 -32.46 10.20 8.33
N SER A 21 -31.74 9.55 7.42
CA SER A 21 -31.42 8.12 7.55
C SER A 21 -30.23 7.85 8.49
N ARG A 22 -30.36 6.82 9.34
CA ARG A 22 -29.30 6.37 10.27
C ARG A 22 -28.02 5.95 9.53
N PHE A 23 -28.19 5.33 8.36
CA PHE A 23 -27.09 4.92 7.48
C PHE A 23 -26.38 6.12 6.83
N GLY A 24 -27.12 7.16 6.43
CA GLY A 24 -26.55 8.37 5.88
C GLY A 24 -25.69 9.15 6.88
N GLN A 25 -26.12 9.21 8.15
CA GLN A 25 -25.30 9.79 9.23
C GLN A 25 -24.02 8.98 9.47
N PHE A 26 -24.10 7.64 9.43
CA PHE A 26 -22.92 6.76 9.52
C PHE A 26 -21.90 7.04 8.41
N LEU A 27 -22.34 7.14 7.16
CA LEU A 27 -21.44 7.44 6.04
C LEU A 27 -20.78 8.82 6.15
N ILE A 28 -21.50 9.83 6.63
CA ILE A 28 -20.93 11.17 6.88
C ILE A 28 -19.83 11.10 7.95
N SER A 29 -20.05 10.35 9.03
CA SER A 29 -19.05 10.15 10.09
C SER A 29 -17.81 9.40 9.59
N VAL A 30 -17.98 8.35 8.78
CA VAL A 30 -16.84 7.62 8.16
C VAL A 30 -16.06 8.53 7.22
N LEU A 31 -16.73 9.34 6.40
CA LEU A 31 -16.07 10.30 5.51
C LEU A 31 -15.32 11.39 6.28
N ALA A 32 -15.84 11.84 7.42
CA ALA A 32 -15.15 12.77 8.31
C ALA A 32 -13.90 12.14 8.94
N GLU A 33 -13.94 10.84 9.26
CA GLU A 33 -12.77 10.10 9.77
C GLU A 33 -11.73 9.86 8.67
N LEU A 34 -12.17 9.54 7.46
CA LEU A 34 -11.31 9.35 6.28
C LEU A 34 -10.54 10.63 5.90
N GLN A 35 -11.03 11.81 6.27
CA GLN A 35 -10.29 13.06 6.11
C GLN A 35 -9.07 13.13 7.03
N LYS A 36 -9.09 12.48 8.21
CA LYS A 36 -7.95 12.46 9.13
C LYS A 36 -6.85 11.50 8.66
N VAL A 37 -7.15 10.65 7.68
CA VAL A 37 -6.15 9.74 7.10
C VAL A 37 -5.23 10.55 6.20
N THR A 38 -3.96 10.61 6.59
CA THR A 38 -2.89 11.20 5.78
C THR A 38 -2.59 10.30 4.59
N TRP A 39 -3.27 10.54 3.48
CA TRP A 39 -2.96 9.87 2.22
C TRP A 39 -1.64 10.42 1.65
N PRO A 40 -0.64 9.55 1.41
CA PRO A 40 0.63 9.98 0.85
C PRO A 40 0.43 10.55 -0.56
N SER A 41 1.29 11.49 -0.94
CA SER A 41 1.27 12.01 -2.31
C SER A 41 1.66 10.91 -3.31
N ARG A 42 1.18 11.00 -4.55
CA ARG A 42 1.49 10.00 -5.59
C ARG A 42 3.00 9.87 -5.83
N GLU A 43 3.78 10.92 -5.56
CA GLU A 43 5.23 10.91 -5.66
C GLU A 43 5.89 10.19 -4.49
N GLU A 44 5.42 10.41 -3.25
CA GLU A 44 5.90 9.67 -2.08
C GLU A 44 5.67 8.16 -2.23
N VAL A 45 4.51 7.76 -2.75
CA VAL A 45 4.21 6.34 -3.03
C VAL A 45 5.16 5.77 -4.08
N LYS A 46 5.44 6.52 -5.15
CA LYS A 46 6.40 6.09 -6.19
C LYS A 46 7.80 5.95 -5.62
N ASN A 47 8.28 6.96 -4.89
CA ASN A 47 9.62 6.95 -4.29
C ASN A 47 9.78 5.81 -3.28
N SER A 48 8.77 5.60 -2.42
CA SER A 48 8.78 4.50 -1.43
C SER A 48 8.74 3.12 -2.09
N THR A 49 8.03 2.99 -3.21
CA THR A 49 7.99 1.74 -3.98
C THR A 49 9.31 1.47 -4.68
N ILE A 50 9.95 2.49 -5.25
CA ILE A 50 11.27 2.37 -5.90
C ILE A 50 12.31 1.87 -4.90
N VAL A 51 12.37 2.47 -3.70
CA VAL A 51 13.29 2.03 -2.65
C VAL A 51 13.02 0.57 -2.27
N THR A 52 11.75 0.21 -2.08
CA THR A 52 11.37 -1.18 -1.76
C THR A 52 11.81 -2.15 -2.85
N ILE A 53 11.63 -1.81 -4.13
CA ILE A 53 12.08 -2.64 -5.27
C ILE A 53 13.58 -2.84 -5.23
N VAL A 54 14.37 -1.77 -4.99
CA VAL A 54 15.83 -1.88 -4.89
C VAL A 54 16.22 -2.83 -3.75
N VAL A 55 15.60 -2.70 -2.58
CA VAL A 55 15.86 -3.59 -1.43
C VAL A 55 15.48 -5.04 -1.76
N MET A 56 14.35 -5.27 -2.43
CA MET A 56 13.93 -6.61 -2.87
C MET A 56 14.93 -7.25 -3.84
N VAL A 57 15.46 -6.48 -4.78
CA VAL A 57 16.48 -6.97 -5.73
C VAL A 57 17.77 -7.35 -5.00
N ILE A 58 18.23 -6.51 -4.06
CA ILE A 58 19.41 -6.83 -3.25
C ILE A 58 19.20 -8.12 -2.46
N MET A 59 18.04 -8.27 -1.83
CA MET A 59 17.70 -9.47 -1.06
C MET A 59 17.60 -10.71 -1.95
N ALA A 60 17.04 -10.58 -3.14
CA ALA A 60 16.94 -11.66 -4.12
C ALA A 60 18.32 -12.12 -4.60
N ILE A 61 19.25 -11.20 -4.86
CA ILE A 61 20.64 -11.54 -5.23
C ILE A 61 21.34 -12.23 -4.06
N TYR A 62 21.17 -11.72 -2.83
CA TYR A 62 21.77 -12.33 -1.65
C TYR A 62 21.30 -13.78 -1.44
N MET A 63 19.98 -13.99 -1.42
CA MET A 63 19.42 -15.34 -1.26
C MET A 63 19.72 -16.23 -2.46
N GLY A 64 19.53 -15.75 -3.69
CA GLY A 64 19.77 -16.51 -4.91
C GLY A 64 21.24 -16.90 -5.09
N GLY A 65 22.16 -15.99 -4.79
CA GLY A 65 23.60 -16.27 -4.80
C GLY A 65 23.99 -17.32 -3.76
N ALA A 66 23.47 -17.20 -2.53
CA ALA A 66 23.71 -18.20 -1.48
C ALA A 66 23.20 -19.59 -1.89
N GLN A 67 21.99 -19.68 -2.47
CA GLN A 67 21.45 -20.95 -2.96
C GLN A 67 22.29 -21.53 -4.11
N ALA A 68 22.71 -20.70 -5.07
CA ALA A 68 23.56 -21.13 -6.18
C ALA A 68 24.91 -21.68 -5.71
N ILE A 69 25.54 -21.04 -4.71
CA ILE A 69 26.81 -21.50 -4.12
C ILE A 69 26.63 -22.88 -3.47
N VAL A 70 25.56 -23.05 -2.67
CA VAL A 70 25.26 -24.33 -2.02
C VAL A 70 25.04 -25.43 -3.06
N GLU A 71 24.33 -25.14 -4.15
CA GLU A 71 24.08 -26.10 -5.22
C GLU A 71 25.36 -26.51 -5.96
N VAL A 72 26.26 -25.57 -6.25
CA VAL A 72 27.57 -25.88 -6.84
C VAL A 72 28.39 -26.80 -5.94
N ILE A 73 28.41 -26.53 -4.63
CA ILE A 73 29.12 -27.34 -3.64
C ILE A 73 28.52 -28.75 -3.57
N TYR A 74 27.19 -28.85 -3.46
CA TYR A 74 26.49 -30.13 -3.38
C TYR A 74 26.74 -30.99 -4.63
N ASN A 75 26.63 -30.39 -5.81
CA ASN A 75 26.87 -31.09 -7.08
C ASN A 75 28.34 -31.50 -7.22
N GLY A 76 29.28 -30.69 -6.74
CA GLY A 76 30.71 -31.03 -6.71
C GLY A 76 31.02 -32.23 -5.83
N ILE A 77 30.44 -32.29 -4.62
CA ILE A 77 30.60 -33.43 -3.70
C ILE A 77 30.01 -34.71 -4.31
N LYS A 78 28.78 -34.63 -4.85
CA LYS A 78 28.11 -35.76 -5.49
C LYS A 78 28.86 -36.29 -6.72
N ARG A 79 29.64 -35.46 -7.40
CA ARG A 79 30.46 -35.85 -8.55
C ARG A 79 31.70 -36.67 -8.14
N PHE A 80 32.16 -36.51 -6.89
CA PHE A 80 33.39 -37.11 -6.39
C PHE A 80 33.18 -38.43 -5.64
N ILE A 81 32.01 -38.61 -5.02
CA ILE A 81 31.53 -39.90 -4.47
C ILE A 81 30.90 -40.73 -5.58
#